data_AF-A0A090G770-F1
#
_entry.id   AF-A0A090G770-F1
#
_cell.length_a   1.000
_cell.length_b   1.000
_cell.length_c   1.000
_cell.angle_alpha   90.00
_cell.angle_beta   90.00
_cell.angle_gamma   90.00
#
_symmetry.space_group_name_H-M   'P 1'
#
loop_
_entity.id
_entity.type
_entity.pdbx_description
1 polymer ?
#
loop_
_entity_poly.entity_id
_entity_poly.type
_entity_poly.pdbx_seq_one_letter_code
_entity_poly.pdbx_strand_id
1 'polypeptide(L)'
;MSNELTISENSGAATGPATGEGGAAGAMQEVTASIPANASRKAEIEAVMKTDFDLYESSGMAAEYRALLQAEVEAANPEAGNPTAPMPADASRTLLCGSLAGQQLVYAWERMGGFNVHLQNVQRTVGDIVRGAGNNLRQRYVMETFSKSVSVAAECALMDEIASGAPTFIPPASDAEVSMFRATPAGTQMVSEWGKDAPEKVAILRARAQRMTGYMDPDDAADFWAWFQTLETPMIVQIYRKMAG
;
A
#
# COMPACT_ATOMS: atom_id res chain seq x y z
N MET A 1 18.31 -15.08 54.03
CA MET A 1 19.60 -14.64 54.61
C MET A 1 19.80 -13.20 54.19
N SER A 2 19.95 -12.31 55.18
CA SER A 2 20.65 -11.00 55.22
C SER A 2 20.57 -10.07 53.98
N ASN A 3 19.99 -8.86 54.11
CA ASN A 3 20.68 -7.56 54.39
C ASN A 3 21.69 -7.20 53.27
N GLU A 4 21.76 -6.05 52.60
CA GLU A 4 21.64 -4.61 52.94
C GLU A 4 21.40 -3.83 51.61
N LEU A 5 20.57 -2.79 51.52
CA LEU A 5 20.88 -1.36 51.76
C LEU A 5 22.16 -0.83 51.08
N THR A 6 22.01 -0.13 49.94
CA THR A 6 22.69 1.16 49.69
C THR A 6 22.09 1.86 48.46
N ILE A 7 21.18 2.79 48.72
CA ILE A 7 20.85 3.89 47.80
C ILE A 7 21.69 5.07 48.29
N SER A 8 22.61 5.54 47.46
CA SER A 8 23.32 6.80 47.68
C SER A 8 22.72 7.84 46.75
N GLU A 9 22.00 8.81 47.32
CA GLU A 9 21.74 10.09 46.68
C GLU A 9 23.02 10.94 46.78
N ASN A 10 23.43 11.60 45.69
CA ASN A 10 23.69 13.03 45.78
C ASN A 10 23.60 13.73 44.43
N SER A 11 23.03 14.92 44.51
CA SER A 11 22.79 15.94 43.50
C SER A 11 24.08 16.65 43.05
N GLY A 12 24.06 17.26 41.87
CA GLY A 12 25.10 18.22 41.46
C GLY A 12 25.02 18.62 39.99
N ALA A 13 24.53 19.84 39.73
CA ALA A 13 24.51 20.49 38.42
C ALA A 13 25.92 20.81 37.90
N ALA A 14 26.10 20.85 36.56
CA ALA A 14 26.66 21.99 35.80
C ALA A 14 27.12 21.59 34.36
N THR A 15 26.71 22.42 33.39
CA THR A 15 27.46 22.94 32.21
C THR A 15 28.12 21.97 31.20
N GLY A 16 27.68 22.04 29.92
CA GLY A 16 28.42 21.52 28.74
C GLY A 16 29.62 22.40 28.34
N PRO A 17 30.16 22.36 27.08
CA PRO A 17 29.87 21.50 25.93
C PRO A 17 31.15 20.87 25.27
N ALA A 18 30.94 20.18 24.13
CA ALA A 18 31.85 19.96 22.98
C ALA A 18 32.45 18.55 22.75
N THR A 19 31.97 17.97 21.63
CA THR A 19 32.68 17.21 20.58
C THR A 19 33.33 15.86 20.88
N GLY A 20 32.86 14.83 20.15
CA GLY A 20 33.74 13.81 19.58
C GLY A 20 33.30 12.35 19.77
N GLU A 21 32.79 11.77 18.69
CA GLU A 21 32.84 10.34 18.33
C GLU A 21 31.97 9.31 19.09
N GLY A 22 31.10 8.64 18.33
CA GLY A 22 30.67 7.27 18.63
C GLY A 22 29.21 6.93 18.31
N GLY A 23 29.00 6.14 17.26
CA GLY A 23 28.04 5.03 17.30
C GLY A 23 26.60 5.30 16.86
N ALA A 24 26.27 4.73 15.70
CA ALA A 24 25.03 4.00 15.40
C ALA A 24 23.76 4.30 16.23
N ALA A 25 22.76 4.87 15.58
CA ALA A 25 21.36 4.50 15.79
C ALA A 25 20.56 4.89 14.55
N GLY A 26 19.87 3.91 13.98
CA GLY A 26 18.96 4.11 12.87
C GLY A 26 17.86 5.07 13.28
N ALA A 27 17.75 6.17 12.55
CA ALA A 27 16.52 6.94 12.50
C ALA A 27 15.54 6.13 11.64
N MET A 28 14.81 5.21 12.27
CA MET A 28 13.51 4.75 11.79
C MET A 28 12.64 6.00 11.67
N GLN A 29 12.59 6.56 10.46
CA GLN A 29 11.65 7.61 10.16
C GLN A 29 10.31 6.93 9.89
N GLU A 30 9.36 7.27 10.76
CA GLU A 30 8.03 6.72 10.86
C GLU A 30 7.40 6.52 9.47
N VAL A 31 6.96 5.29 9.26
CA VAL A 31 5.84 4.94 8.38
C VAL A 31 4.80 6.06 8.50
N THR A 32 4.29 6.54 7.37
CA THR A 32 3.08 7.39 7.31
C THR A 32 1.85 6.56 7.73
N ALA A 33 1.88 6.08 8.96
CA ALA A 33 0.71 5.93 9.79
C ALA A 33 0.09 7.32 9.90
N SER A 34 -1.24 7.38 9.86
CA SER A 34 -2.01 8.59 10.09
C SER A 34 -1.35 9.45 11.17
N ILE A 35 -0.94 10.69 10.82
CA ILE A 35 -0.40 11.63 11.80
C ILE A 35 -1.43 11.70 12.93
N PRO A 36 -1.07 11.38 14.19
CA PRO A 36 -2.03 11.46 15.29
C PRO A 36 -2.57 12.88 15.35
N ALA A 37 -3.87 13.03 15.63
CA ALA A 37 -4.51 14.33 15.74
C ALA A 37 -3.74 15.21 16.75
N ASN A 38 -2.90 16.12 16.23
CA ASN A 38 -2.02 16.95 17.04
C ASN A 38 -2.61 18.36 17.11
N ALA A 39 -3.41 18.59 18.15
CA ALA A 39 -4.09 19.85 18.40
C ALA A 39 -3.12 21.05 18.45
N SER A 40 -1.88 20.85 18.92
CA SER A 40 -0.87 21.91 19.00
C SER A 40 -0.38 22.34 17.62
N ARG A 41 -0.12 21.38 16.72
CA ARG A 41 0.31 21.69 15.34
C ARG A 41 -0.81 22.35 14.53
N LYS A 42 -2.04 21.90 14.75
CA LYS A 42 -3.22 22.52 14.15
C LYS A 42 -3.38 23.99 14.57
N ALA A 43 -3.25 24.28 15.86
CA ALA A 43 -3.32 25.65 16.37
C ALA A 43 -2.21 26.57 15.85
N GLU A 44 -1.00 26.02 15.64
CA GLU A 44 0.12 26.75 15.02
C GLU A 44 -0.19 27.11 13.56
N ILE A 45 -0.71 26.16 12.78
CA ILE A 45 -1.09 26.40 11.38
C ILE A 45 -2.26 27.41 11.30
N GLU A 46 -3.24 27.34 12.20
CA GLU A 46 -4.34 28.31 12.28
C GLU A 46 -3.84 29.72 12.66
N ALA A 47 -2.83 29.81 13.53
CA ALA A 47 -2.20 31.08 13.87
C ALA A 47 -1.50 31.69 12.65
N VAL A 48 -0.70 30.90 11.92
CA VAL A 48 -0.04 31.34 10.67
C VAL A 48 -1.07 31.73 9.61
N MET A 49 -2.12 30.93 9.41
CA MET A 49 -3.21 31.24 8.47
C MET A 49 -3.86 32.60 8.75
N LYS A 50 -3.93 33.00 10.02
CA LYS A 50 -4.51 34.29 10.45
C LYS A 50 -3.52 35.46 10.34
N THR A 51 -2.22 35.24 10.54
CA THR A 51 -1.22 36.31 10.58
C THR A 51 -0.46 36.50 9.28
N ASP A 52 -0.25 35.44 8.51
CA ASP A 52 0.56 35.42 7.29
C ASP A 52 0.02 34.35 6.32
N PHE A 53 -0.99 34.77 5.54
CA PHE A 53 -1.68 33.89 4.60
C PHE A 53 -0.78 33.47 3.41
N ASP A 54 0.13 34.35 2.99
CA ASP A 54 1.06 34.07 1.89
C ASP A 54 2.04 32.95 2.27
N LEU A 55 2.54 32.96 3.52
CA LEU A 55 3.34 31.86 4.06
C LEU A 55 2.52 30.56 4.15
N TYR A 56 1.26 30.64 4.58
CA TYR A 56 0.37 29.49 4.68
C TYR A 56 0.17 28.77 3.33
N GLU A 57 -0.05 29.51 2.23
CA GLU A 57 -0.22 28.91 0.90
C GLU A 57 1.09 28.39 0.32
N SER A 58 2.19 29.13 0.47
CA SER A 58 3.46 28.80 -0.18
C SER A 58 4.27 27.68 0.50
N SER A 59 4.01 27.40 1.79
CA SER A 59 4.79 26.43 2.58
C SER A 59 4.20 25.02 2.64
N GLY A 60 3.06 24.78 1.99
CA GLY A 60 2.38 23.48 2.03
C GLY A 60 1.55 23.23 3.31
N MET A 61 1.48 24.21 4.22
CA MET A 61 0.65 24.13 5.44
C MET A 61 -0.84 23.90 5.14
N ALA A 62 -1.33 24.32 3.96
CA ALA A 62 -2.69 24.01 3.53
C ALA A 62 -2.96 22.51 3.31
N ALA A 63 -1.95 21.74 2.86
CA ALA A 63 -2.06 20.29 2.73
C ALA A 63 -1.97 19.61 4.10
N GLU A 64 -1.06 20.09 4.96
CA GLU A 64 -0.89 19.61 6.33
C GLU A 64 -2.15 19.83 7.19
N TYR A 65 -2.75 21.03 7.12
CA TYR A 65 -3.99 21.34 7.83
C TYR A 65 -5.15 20.44 7.42
N ARG A 66 -5.30 20.17 6.11
CA ARG A 66 -6.30 19.24 5.61
C ARG A 66 -6.07 17.81 6.12
N ALA A 67 -4.82 17.35 6.18
CA ALA A 67 -4.48 16.05 6.74
C ALA A 67 -4.82 15.95 8.23
N LEU A 68 -4.56 17.00 9.01
CA LEU A 68 -4.91 17.06 10.44
C LEU A 68 -6.43 17.04 10.66
N LEU A 69 -7.19 17.81 9.87
CA LEU A 69 -8.66 17.78 9.92
C LEU A 69 -9.21 16.39 9.56
N GLN A 70 -8.65 15.75 8.52
CA GLN A 70 -9.03 14.40 8.13
C GLN A 70 -8.73 13.39 9.25
N ALA A 71 -7.58 13.49 9.92
CA ALA A 71 -7.22 12.64 11.05
C ALA A 71 -8.16 12.81 12.26
N GLU A 72 -8.59 14.04 12.56
CA GLU A 72 -9.61 14.29 13.61
C GLU A 72 -10.97 13.67 13.26
N VAL A 73 -11.39 13.82 12.02
CA VAL A 73 -12.64 13.24 11.52
C VAL A 73 -12.58 11.70 11.55
N GLU A 74 -11.44 11.11 11.20
CA GLU A 74 -11.20 9.67 11.27
C GLU A 74 -11.08 9.13 12.71
N ALA A 75 -10.52 9.91 13.63
CA ALA A 75 -10.48 9.54 15.05
C ALA A 75 -11.87 9.58 15.69
N ALA A 76 -12.72 10.55 15.31
CA ALA A 76 -14.09 10.66 15.78
C ALA A 76 -15.04 9.67 15.10
N ASN A 77 -14.78 9.35 13.83
CA ASN A 77 -15.51 8.35 13.06
C ASN A 77 -14.52 7.55 12.19
N PRO A 78 -14.14 6.33 12.61
CA PRO A 78 -13.24 5.46 11.85
C PRO A 78 -13.72 5.14 10.42
N GLU A 79 -15.01 5.33 10.12
CA GLU A 79 -15.59 5.17 8.79
C GLU A 79 -15.50 6.43 7.91
N ALA A 80 -15.16 7.60 8.46
CA ALA A 80 -15.12 8.85 7.71
C ALA A 80 -13.85 9.04 6.86
N GLY A 81 -12.86 8.15 7.03
CA GLY A 81 -11.65 8.12 6.21
C GLY A 81 -11.92 7.66 4.79
N ASN A 82 -11.03 8.02 3.85
CA ASN A 82 -11.02 7.41 2.51
C ASN A 82 -9.77 6.52 2.37
N PRO A 83 -9.86 5.21 2.67
CA PRO A 83 -8.72 4.29 2.64
C PRO A 83 -8.11 4.14 1.24
N THR A 84 -8.91 4.39 0.21
CA THR A 84 -8.50 4.26 -1.20
C THR A 84 -8.11 5.59 -1.84
N ALA A 85 -7.90 6.64 -1.03
CA ALA A 85 -7.40 7.92 -1.52
C ALA A 85 -6.00 7.72 -2.14
N PRO A 86 -5.75 8.21 -3.37
CA PRO A 86 -4.43 8.14 -3.98
C PRO A 86 -3.36 8.81 -3.10
N MET A 87 -2.26 8.11 -2.87
CA MET A 87 -1.10 8.68 -2.17
C MET A 87 -0.33 9.61 -3.12
N PRO A 88 0.15 10.78 -2.66
CA PRO A 88 1.00 11.64 -3.47
C PRO A 88 2.22 10.91 -4.04
N ALA A 89 2.66 11.30 -5.23
CA ALA A 89 3.74 10.60 -5.94
C ALA A 89 5.07 10.63 -5.16
N ASP A 90 5.44 11.77 -4.58
CA ASP A 90 6.70 11.87 -3.82
C ASP A 90 6.67 11.00 -2.56
N ALA A 91 5.54 10.96 -1.85
CA ALA A 91 5.35 10.07 -0.70
C ALA A 91 5.43 8.59 -1.12
N SER A 92 4.76 8.22 -2.22
CA SER A 92 4.78 6.85 -2.76
C SER A 92 6.20 6.43 -3.18
N ARG A 93 6.94 7.35 -3.81
CA ARG A 93 8.33 7.12 -4.22
C ARG A 93 9.22 6.89 -3.01
N THR A 94 9.13 7.75 -2.00
CA THR A 94 9.91 7.60 -0.76
C THR A 94 9.61 6.27 -0.08
N LEU A 95 8.34 5.87 0.01
CA LEU A 95 7.92 4.59 0.58
C LEU A 95 8.51 3.39 -0.18
N LEU A 96 8.35 3.36 -1.51
CA LEU A 96 8.85 2.27 -2.36
C LEU A 96 10.38 2.17 -2.29
N CYS A 97 11.08 3.31 -2.30
CA CYS A 97 12.53 3.35 -2.20
C CYS A 97 13.09 2.86 -0.85
N GLY A 98 12.22 2.60 0.15
CA GLY A 98 12.60 1.96 1.41
C GLY A 98 13.04 0.50 1.29
N SER A 99 12.86 -0.14 0.13
CA SER A 99 13.29 -1.51 -0.15
C SER A 99 14.03 -1.63 -1.48
N LEU A 100 14.84 -2.69 -1.65
CA LEU A 100 15.54 -2.94 -2.92
C LEU A 100 14.55 -3.21 -4.07
N ALA A 101 13.50 -4.00 -3.82
CA ALA A 101 12.47 -4.31 -4.81
C ALA A 101 11.73 -3.03 -5.26
N GLY A 102 11.36 -2.16 -4.32
CA GLY A 102 10.69 -0.91 -4.66
C GLY A 102 11.62 0.10 -5.36
N GLN A 103 12.92 0.14 -5.05
CA GLN A 103 13.88 0.94 -5.82
C GLN A 103 13.97 0.49 -7.27
N GLN A 104 14.00 -0.83 -7.51
CA GLN A 104 14.00 -1.41 -8.85
C GLN A 104 12.72 -1.08 -9.61
N LEU A 105 11.56 -1.18 -8.94
CA LEU A 105 10.26 -0.84 -9.51
C LEU A 105 10.18 0.64 -9.92
N VAL A 106 10.55 1.56 -9.02
CA VAL A 106 10.59 3.00 -9.30
C VAL A 106 11.49 3.28 -10.50
N TYR A 107 12.69 2.69 -10.54
CA TYR A 107 13.61 2.85 -11.65
C TYR A 107 13.04 2.31 -12.98
N ALA A 108 12.38 1.16 -12.96
CA ALA A 108 11.76 0.57 -14.14
C ALA A 108 10.62 1.45 -14.68
N TRP A 109 9.72 1.92 -13.81
CA TRP A 109 8.60 2.78 -14.20
C TRP A 109 9.05 4.13 -14.75
N GLU A 110 10.12 4.71 -14.20
CA GLU A 110 10.70 5.93 -14.76
C GLU A 110 11.19 5.74 -16.20
N ARG A 111 11.79 4.58 -16.50
CA ARG A 111 12.25 4.26 -17.84
C ARG A 111 11.12 3.92 -18.81
N MET A 112 9.98 3.46 -18.31
CA MET A 112 8.83 2.99 -19.11
C MET A 112 7.73 4.04 -19.29
N GLY A 113 8.04 5.33 -19.20
CA GLY A 113 7.07 6.41 -19.44
C GLY A 113 6.73 7.25 -18.22
N GLY A 114 7.46 7.08 -17.11
CA GLY A 114 7.42 7.95 -15.95
C GLY A 114 6.67 7.35 -14.77
N PHE A 115 7.26 7.49 -13.58
CA PHE A 115 6.73 6.93 -12.33
C PHE A 115 5.27 7.35 -12.06
N ASN A 116 4.93 8.62 -12.29
CA ASN A 116 3.61 9.17 -11.98
C ASN A 116 2.47 8.51 -12.77
N VAL A 117 2.71 8.17 -14.04
CA VAL A 117 1.70 7.57 -14.91
C VAL A 117 1.36 6.16 -14.43
N HIS A 118 2.40 5.36 -14.17
CA HIS A 118 2.25 4.00 -13.66
C HIS A 118 1.61 3.98 -12.27
N LEU A 119 2.08 4.84 -11.36
CA LEU A 119 1.51 4.96 -10.01
C LEU A 119 0.02 5.31 -10.06
N GLN A 120 -0.40 6.28 -10.87
CA GLN A 120 -1.80 6.64 -10.99
C GLN A 120 -2.66 5.48 -11.50
N ASN A 121 -2.14 4.68 -12.44
CA ASN A 121 -2.85 3.52 -12.95
C ASN A 121 -3.00 2.42 -11.87
N VAL A 122 -1.93 2.17 -11.13
CA VAL A 122 -1.91 1.20 -10.03
C VAL A 122 -2.86 1.63 -8.92
N GLN A 123 -2.76 2.86 -8.42
CA GLN A 123 -3.62 3.38 -7.36
C GLN A 123 -5.10 3.37 -7.76
N ARG A 124 -5.42 3.68 -9.02
CA ARG A 124 -6.79 3.60 -9.53
C ARG A 124 -7.30 2.17 -9.53
N THR A 125 -6.52 1.23 -10.05
CA THR A 125 -6.91 -0.19 -10.18
C THR A 125 -7.05 -0.84 -8.81
N VAL A 126 -6.07 -0.66 -7.93
CA VAL A 126 -6.12 -1.16 -6.55
C VAL A 126 -7.27 -0.51 -5.79
N GLY A 127 -7.46 0.81 -5.92
CA GLY A 127 -8.57 1.52 -5.31
C GLY A 127 -9.94 1.02 -5.77
N ASP A 128 -10.11 0.67 -7.06
CA ASP A 128 -11.33 0.04 -7.57
C ASP A 128 -11.56 -1.35 -6.95
N ILE A 129 -10.51 -2.18 -6.88
CA ILE A 129 -10.57 -3.53 -6.29
C ILE A 129 -10.97 -3.45 -4.81
N VAL A 130 -10.27 -2.61 -4.04
CA VAL A 130 -10.47 -2.47 -2.60
C VAL A 130 -11.85 -1.88 -2.30
N ARG A 131 -12.33 -0.89 -3.07
CA ARG A 131 -13.71 -0.38 -2.93
C ARG A 131 -14.77 -1.45 -3.13
N GLY A 132 -14.47 -2.50 -3.91
CA GLY A 132 -15.32 -3.67 -4.06
C GLY A 132 -15.50 -4.49 -2.77
N ALA A 133 -14.64 -4.33 -1.77
CA ALA A 133 -14.72 -5.04 -0.48
C ALA A 133 -15.81 -4.49 0.47
N GLY A 134 -16.39 -3.32 0.17
CA GLY A 134 -17.49 -2.73 0.95
C GLY A 134 -17.11 -1.40 1.63
N ASN A 135 -17.50 -1.23 2.89
CA ASN A 135 -17.29 0.01 3.65
C ASN A 135 -15.81 0.26 3.99
N ASN A 136 -15.51 1.46 4.49
CA ASN A 136 -14.15 1.91 4.77
C ASN A 136 -13.42 1.04 5.82
N LEU A 137 -14.14 0.44 6.77
CA LEU A 137 -13.54 -0.51 7.72
C LEU A 137 -13.06 -1.79 7.03
N ARG A 138 -13.88 -2.39 6.16
CA ARG A 138 -13.48 -3.57 5.38
C ARG A 138 -12.32 -3.25 4.45
N GLN A 139 -12.34 -2.08 3.80
CA GLN A 139 -11.25 -1.64 2.93
C GLN A 139 -9.92 -1.55 3.69
N ARG A 140 -9.90 -0.91 4.87
CA ARG A 140 -8.71 -0.84 5.73
C ARG A 140 -8.23 -2.22 6.16
N TYR A 141 -9.15 -3.08 6.59
CA TYR A 141 -8.81 -4.45 7.00
C TYR A 141 -8.15 -5.24 5.86
N VAL A 142 -8.66 -5.13 4.64
CA VAL A 142 -8.06 -5.76 3.46
C VAL A 142 -6.65 -5.24 3.20
N MET A 143 -6.46 -3.91 3.22
CA MET A 143 -5.15 -3.28 2.98
C MET A 143 -4.13 -3.65 4.07
N GLU A 144 -4.54 -3.66 5.34
CA GLU A 144 -3.69 -4.03 6.46
C GLU A 144 -3.31 -5.52 6.42
N THR A 145 -4.27 -6.39 6.11
CA THR A 145 -4.02 -7.83 6.00
C THR A 145 -3.08 -8.12 4.83
N PHE A 146 -3.28 -7.45 3.69
CA PHE A 146 -2.37 -7.54 2.55
C PHE A 146 -0.93 -7.14 2.93
N SER A 147 -0.75 -5.96 3.55
CA SER A 147 0.58 -5.48 3.95
C SER A 147 1.28 -6.37 4.99
N LYS A 148 0.53 -7.11 5.81
CA LYS A 148 1.08 -8.06 6.79
C LYS A 148 1.39 -9.44 6.20
N SER A 149 0.60 -9.88 5.22
CA SER A 149 0.65 -11.25 4.69
C SER A 149 1.45 -11.38 3.40
N VAL A 150 1.69 -10.29 2.68
CA VAL A 150 2.39 -10.29 1.40
C VAL A 150 3.72 -9.57 1.57
N SER A 151 4.80 -10.20 1.11
CA SER A 151 6.12 -9.59 1.16
C SER A 151 6.21 -8.35 0.27
N VAL A 152 7.14 -7.45 0.59
CA VAL A 152 7.33 -6.21 -0.19
C VAL A 152 7.71 -6.52 -1.64
N ALA A 153 8.44 -7.61 -1.89
CA ALA A 153 8.79 -8.04 -3.24
C ALA A 153 7.55 -8.52 -4.01
N ALA A 154 6.69 -9.32 -3.38
CA ALA A 154 5.45 -9.74 -4.00
C ALA A 154 4.47 -8.58 -4.25
N GLU A 155 4.40 -7.61 -3.33
CA GLU A 155 3.66 -6.36 -3.51
C GLU A 155 4.17 -5.56 -4.72
N CYS A 156 5.50 -5.40 -4.84
CA CYS A 156 6.12 -4.71 -5.98
C CYS A 156 5.82 -5.41 -7.30
N ALA A 157 5.88 -6.74 -7.35
CA ALA A 157 5.56 -7.51 -8.55
C ALA A 157 4.08 -7.41 -8.93
N LEU A 158 3.16 -7.38 -7.96
CA LEU A 158 1.73 -7.11 -8.23
C LEU A 158 1.53 -5.71 -8.82
N MET A 159 2.17 -4.69 -8.23
CA MET A 159 2.11 -3.33 -8.75
C MET A 159 2.63 -3.24 -10.18
N ASP A 160 3.77 -3.88 -10.47
CA ASP A 160 4.35 -3.89 -11.81
C ASP A 160 3.45 -4.58 -12.84
N GLU A 161 2.81 -5.69 -12.46
CA GLU A 161 1.87 -6.40 -13.34
C GLU A 161 0.60 -5.58 -13.61
N ILE A 162 0.10 -4.82 -12.62
CA ILE A 162 -1.00 -3.87 -12.84
C ILE A 162 -0.57 -2.75 -13.79
N ALA A 163 0.62 -2.18 -13.59
CA ALA A 163 1.17 -1.12 -14.42
C ALA A 163 1.39 -1.57 -15.88
N SER A 164 1.90 -2.78 -16.07
CA SER A 164 2.20 -3.38 -17.39
C SER A 164 0.96 -3.67 -18.23
N GLY A 165 -0.20 -3.84 -17.60
CA GLY A 165 -1.46 -4.06 -18.30
C GLY A 165 -1.64 -5.48 -18.87
N ALA A 166 -2.74 -5.67 -19.60
CA ALA A 166 -3.08 -6.98 -20.15
C ALA A 166 -2.15 -7.30 -21.34
N PRO A 167 -1.72 -8.57 -21.50
CA PRO A 167 -0.93 -8.97 -22.65
C PRO A 167 -1.72 -8.77 -23.95
N THR A 168 -1.02 -8.32 -25.00
CA THR A 168 -1.64 -7.97 -26.29
C THR A 168 -2.13 -9.19 -27.08
N PHE A 169 -1.43 -10.31 -27.01
CA PHE A 169 -1.81 -11.54 -27.72
C PHE A 169 -1.49 -12.76 -26.88
N ILE A 170 -2.52 -13.54 -26.56
CA ILE A 170 -2.41 -14.83 -25.89
C ILE A 170 -3.40 -15.81 -26.52
N PRO A 171 -2.99 -17.05 -26.83
CA PRO A 171 -3.91 -18.06 -27.31
C PRO A 171 -5.00 -18.34 -26.26
N PRO A 172 -6.28 -18.47 -26.66
CA PRO A 172 -7.35 -18.79 -25.73
C PRO A 172 -7.08 -20.07 -24.93
N ALA A 173 -7.53 -20.09 -23.68
CA ALA A 173 -7.40 -21.26 -22.83
C ALA A 173 -8.20 -22.43 -23.40
N SER A 174 -7.65 -23.64 -23.27
CA SER A 174 -8.35 -24.86 -23.62
C SER A 174 -9.56 -25.11 -22.72
N ASP A 175 -10.51 -25.93 -23.18
CA ASP A 175 -11.69 -26.30 -22.39
C ASP A 175 -11.33 -26.93 -21.04
N ALA A 176 -10.22 -27.68 -20.98
CA ALA A 176 -9.70 -28.25 -19.75
C ALA A 176 -9.26 -27.17 -18.76
N GLU A 177 -8.57 -26.13 -19.23
CA GLU A 177 -8.11 -25.02 -18.40
C GLU A 177 -9.28 -24.15 -17.92
N VAL A 178 -10.28 -23.91 -18.77
CA VAL A 178 -11.52 -23.23 -18.38
C VAL A 178 -12.27 -24.05 -17.33
N SER A 179 -12.31 -25.37 -17.49
CA SER A 179 -12.95 -26.28 -16.52
C SER A 179 -12.23 -26.27 -15.17
N MET A 180 -10.89 -26.26 -15.17
CA MET A 180 -10.09 -26.11 -13.94
C MET A 180 -10.36 -24.77 -13.25
N PHE A 181 -10.38 -23.66 -14.02
CA PHE A 181 -10.68 -22.35 -13.46
C PHE A 181 -12.09 -22.30 -12.85
N ARG A 182 -13.07 -22.92 -13.52
CA ARG A 182 -14.46 -23.05 -13.05
C ARG A 182 -14.59 -23.83 -11.74
N ALA A 183 -13.61 -24.66 -11.35
CA ALA A 183 -13.69 -25.47 -10.14
C ALA A 183 -13.78 -24.66 -8.83
N THR A 184 -13.48 -23.37 -8.87
CA THR A 184 -13.62 -22.46 -7.71
C THR A 184 -14.96 -21.70 -7.75
N PRO A 185 -15.52 -21.27 -6.61
CA PRO A 185 -16.75 -20.45 -6.59
C PRO A 185 -16.60 -19.16 -7.42
N ALA A 186 -15.48 -18.46 -7.27
CA ALA A 186 -15.18 -17.26 -8.04
C ALA A 186 -15.05 -17.56 -9.54
N GLY A 187 -14.34 -18.62 -9.92
CA GLY A 187 -14.18 -19.01 -11.31
C GLY A 187 -15.49 -19.47 -11.96
N THR A 188 -16.36 -20.16 -11.21
CA THR A 188 -17.73 -20.46 -11.67
C THR A 188 -18.49 -19.19 -12.01
N GLN A 189 -18.50 -18.21 -11.10
CA GLN A 189 -19.15 -16.94 -11.32
C GLN A 189 -18.58 -16.20 -12.54
N MET A 190 -17.26 -16.11 -12.65
CA MET A 190 -16.61 -15.41 -13.75
C MET A 190 -16.84 -16.07 -15.11
N VAL A 191 -16.78 -17.40 -15.21
CA VAL A 191 -17.05 -18.09 -16.47
C VAL A 191 -18.51 -17.93 -16.89
N SER A 192 -19.44 -17.90 -15.93
CA SER A 192 -20.84 -17.59 -16.21
C SER A 192 -21.02 -16.14 -16.71
N GLU A 193 -20.27 -15.20 -16.16
CA GLU A 193 -20.33 -13.78 -16.52
C GLU A 193 -19.70 -13.51 -17.90
N TRP A 194 -18.54 -14.10 -18.20
CA TRP A 194 -17.84 -13.91 -19.47
C TRP A 194 -18.42 -14.71 -20.63
N GLY A 195 -19.12 -15.81 -20.35
CA GLY A 195 -19.75 -16.65 -21.37
C GLY A 195 -18.74 -17.13 -22.43
N LYS A 196 -18.94 -16.71 -23.68
CA LYS A 196 -18.09 -17.10 -24.82
C LYS A 196 -16.66 -16.55 -24.75
N ASP A 197 -16.45 -15.46 -24.00
CA ASP A 197 -15.14 -14.79 -23.89
C ASP A 197 -14.29 -15.39 -22.73
N ALA A 198 -14.84 -16.37 -21.99
CA ALA A 198 -14.16 -17.00 -20.87
C ALA A 198 -12.80 -17.63 -21.24
N PRO A 199 -12.63 -18.34 -22.38
CA PRO A 199 -11.32 -18.86 -22.77
C PRO A 199 -10.23 -17.78 -22.88
N GLU A 200 -10.56 -16.62 -23.44
CA GLU A 200 -9.63 -15.50 -23.57
C GLU A 200 -9.30 -14.88 -22.21
N LYS A 201 -10.33 -14.60 -21.40
CA LYS A 201 -10.18 -14.00 -20.07
C LYS A 201 -9.39 -14.90 -19.11
N VAL A 202 -9.62 -16.22 -19.15
CA VAL A 202 -8.84 -17.20 -18.38
C VAL A 202 -7.38 -17.23 -18.84
N ALA A 203 -7.12 -17.17 -20.14
CA ALA A 203 -5.77 -17.14 -20.67
C ALA A 203 -4.99 -15.89 -20.24
N ILE A 204 -5.65 -14.72 -20.26
CA ILE A 204 -5.10 -13.46 -19.74
C ILE A 204 -4.72 -13.61 -18.27
N LEU A 205 -5.66 -14.07 -17.42
CA LEU A 205 -5.39 -14.22 -15.99
C LEU A 205 -4.22 -15.16 -15.70
N ARG A 206 -4.17 -16.30 -16.39
CA ARG A 206 -3.07 -17.27 -16.24
C ARG A 206 -1.72 -16.68 -16.63
N ALA A 207 -1.66 -15.96 -17.73
CA ALA A 207 -0.41 -15.37 -18.19
C ALA A 207 0.05 -14.22 -17.29
N ARG A 208 -0.87 -13.39 -16.79
CA ARG A 208 -0.56 -12.38 -15.78
C ARG A 208 -0.03 -13.03 -14.51
N ALA A 209 -0.71 -14.07 -14.01
CA ALA A 209 -0.26 -14.82 -12.84
C ALA A 209 1.15 -15.40 -13.05
N GLN A 210 1.41 -16.01 -14.21
CA GLN A 210 2.72 -16.57 -14.54
C GLN A 210 3.82 -15.51 -14.61
N ARG A 211 3.56 -14.34 -15.22
CA ARG A 211 4.53 -13.24 -15.26
C ARG A 211 4.83 -12.72 -13.87
N MET A 212 3.79 -12.43 -13.10
CA MET A 212 3.90 -11.91 -11.74
C MET A 212 4.75 -12.83 -10.86
N THR A 213 4.48 -14.14 -10.86
CA THR A 213 5.24 -15.11 -10.05
C THR A 213 6.60 -15.46 -10.66
N GLY A 214 6.80 -15.24 -11.95
CA GLY A 214 8.06 -15.57 -12.65
C GLY A 214 9.26 -14.75 -12.19
N TYR A 215 9.02 -13.61 -11.53
CA TYR A 215 10.04 -12.73 -10.96
C TYR A 215 10.13 -12.79 -9.43
N MET A 216 9.24 -13.54 -8.78
CA MET A 216 9.25 -13.77 -7.34
C MET A 216 10.11 -14.99 -7.00
N ASP A 217 10.70 -15.01 -5.81
CA ASP A 217 11.19 -16.28 -5.28
C ASP A 217 10.02 -17.23 -4.92
N PRO A 218 10.27 -18.54 -4.82
CA PRO A 218 9.20 -19.51 -4.57
C PRO A 218 8.44 -19.29 -3.26
N ASP A 219 9.10 -18.75 -2.24
CA ASP A 219 8.49 -18.54 -0.92
C ASP A 219 7.57 -17.31 -0.98
N ASP A 220 8.02 -16.21 -1.58
CA ASP A 220 7.21 -15.01 -1.86
C ASP A 220 5.96 -15.34 -2.70
N ALA A 221 6.13 -16.16 -3.74
CA ALA A 221 5.01 -16.61 -4.56
C ALA A 221 4.02 -17.46 -3.75
N ALA A 222 4.52 -18.34 -2.87
CA ALA A 222 3.69 -19.16 -2.01
C ALA A 222 2.89 -18.31 -1.01
N ASP A 223 3.52 -17.33 -0.37
CA ASP A 223 2.88 -16.40 0.56
C ASP A 223 1.79 -15.57 -0.14
N PHE A 224 2.08 -15.06 -1.34
CA PHE A 224 1.09 -14.36 -2.16
C PHE A 224 -0.14 -15.23 -2.44
N TRP A 225 0.04 -16.48 -2.88
CA TRP A 225 -1.08 -17.38 -3.17
C TRP A 225 -1.83 -17.80 -1.91
N ALA A 226 -1.12 -17.98 -0.79
CA ALA A 226 -1.73 -18.27 0.51
C ALA A 226 -2.65 -17.11 0.92
N TRP A 227 -2.16 -15.87 0.87
CA TRP A 227 -3.00 -14.68 1.10
C TRP A 227 -4.20 -14.64 0.15
N PHE A 228 -3.98 -14.82 -1.15
CA PHE A 228 -5.06 -14.77 -2.15
C PHE A 228 -6.17 -15.80 -1.86
N GLN A 229 -5.81 -16.99 -1.38
CA GLN A 229 -6.75 -18.04 -1.01
C GLN A 229 -7.56 -17.73 0.26
N THR A 230 -7.10 -16.80 1.11
CA THR A 230 -7.87 -16.34 2.28
C THR A 230 -8.96 -15.33 1.94
N LEU A 231 -8.95 -14.78 0.72
CA LEU A 231 -9.90 -13.75 0.32
C LEU A 231 -11.31 -14.32 0.13
N GLU A 232 -12.32 -13.53 0.51
CA GLU A 232 -13.71 -13.89 0.24
C GLU A 232 -13.99 -13.92 -1.27
N THR A 233 -14.88 -14.81 -1.71
CA THR A 233 -15.25 -14.96 -3.13
C THR A 233 -15.59 -13.64 -3.84
N PRO A 234 -16.36 -12.70 -3.25
CA PRO A 234 -16.64 -11.42 -3.88
C PRO A 234 -15.38 -10.61 -4.20
N MET A 235 -14.36 -10.66 -3.33
CA MET A 235 -13.09 -9.94 -3.54
C MET A 235 -12.28 -10.58 -4.67
N ILE A 236 -12.18 -11.91 -4.69
CA ILE A 236 -11.51 -12.66 -5.76
C ILE A 236 -12.16 -12.35 -7.12
N VAL A 237 -13.49 -12.30 -7.17
CA VAL A 237 -14.25 -11.94 -8.37
C VAL A 237 -13.90 -10.52 -8.85
N GLN A 238 -13.78 -9.54 -7.95
CA GLN A 238 -13.35 -8.18 -8.34
C GLN A 238 -11.93 -8.14 -8.89
N ILE A 239 -11.01 -8.89 -8.27
CA ILE A 239 -9.63 -9.02 -8.77
C ILE A 239 -9.65 -9.63 -10.18
N TYR A 240 -10.37 -10.73 -10.40
CA TYR A 240 -10.48 -11.36 -11.71
C TYR A 240 -11.06 -10.41 -12.77
N ARG A 241 -12.12 -9.66 -12.47
CA ARG A 241 -12.67 -8.66 -13.38
C ARG A 241 -11.63 -7.61 -13.78
N LYS A 242 -10.87 -7.10 -12.81
CA LYS A 242 -9.89 -6.05 -13.07
C LYS A 242 -8.65 -6.55 -13.81
N MET A 243 -8.20 -7.77 -13.49
CA MET A 243 -7.00 -8.34 -14.08
C MET A 243 -7.24 -8.95 -15.46
N ALA A 244 -8.46 -9.41 -15.78
CA ALA A 244 -8.78 -9.96 -17.09
C ALA A 244 -8.97 -8.90 -18.19
N GLY A 245 -8.92 -7.61 -17.85
CA GLY A 245 -9.23 -6.47 -18.74
C GLY A 245 -10.67 -6.48 -19.21
#